data_AF-A0AAD5N2T3-F1
#
_entry.id   AF-A0AAD5N2T3-F1
#
_cell.length_a   1.000
_cell.length_b   1.000
_cell.length_c   1.000
_cell.angle_alpha   90.00
_cell.angle_beta   90.00
_cell.angle_gamma   90.00
#
_symmetry.space_group_name_H-M   'P 1'
#
loop_
_entity.id
_entity.type
_entity.pdbx_description
1 polymer ?
#
loop_
_entity_poly.entity_id
_entity_poly.type
_entity_poly.pdbx_seq_one_letter_code
_entity_poly.pdbx_strand_id
1 'polypeptide(L)' 'MVGKARNIPPGTTVDTGIVSPEGFDFYLCSHYGVQGTSRPARYHVLWDDNNFTADEMQAITYGYAEI' A
#
# COMPACT_ATOMS: atom_id res chain seq x y z
N MET A 1 -1.27 10.90 -14.32
CA MET A 1 0.00 11.29 -14.99
C MET A 1 1.15 11.06 -14.02
N VAL A 2 2.22 10.45 -14.50
CA VAL A 2 3.46 10.22 -13.77
C VAL A 2 4.25 11.54 -13.75
N GLY A 3 4.44 12.14 -12.57
CA GLY A 3 5.11 13.44 -12.40
C GLY A 3 6.58 13.44 -12.82
N LYS A 4 7.27 14.59 -12.73
CA LYS A 4 8.68 14.75 -13.17
C LYS A 4 9.63 13.66 -12.64
N ALA A 5 9.42 13.22 -11.40
CA ALA A 5 10.23 12.19 -10.75
C ALA A 5 9.95 10.75 -11.20
N ARG A 6 8.92 10.56 -12.02
CA ARG A 6 8.51 9.28 -12.59
C ARG A 6 8.15 8.15 -11.61
N ASN A 7 7.63 8.52 -10.46
CA ASN A 7 7.14 7.55 -9.47
C ASN A 7 5.84 6.87 -9.92
N ILE A 8 5.60 5.70 -9.33
CA ILE A 8 4.32 5.00 -9.37
C ILE A 8 3.18 5.90 -8.88
N PRO A 9 1.95 5.73 -9.38
CA PRO A 9 0.81 6.53 -8.94
C PRO A 9 0.45 6.23 -7.48
N PRO A 10 -0.13 7.20 -6.75
CA PRO A 10 -0.78 6.91 -5.47
C PRO A 10 -1.83 5.82 -5.62
N GLY A 11 -1.99 5.00 -4.58
CA GLY A 11 -2.86 3.82 -4.58
C GLY A 11 -2.21 2.58 -5.18
N THR A 12 -0.99 2.67 -5.71
CA THR A 12 -0.25 1.47 -6.15
C THR A 12 -0.06 0.53 -4.97
N THR A 13 -0.62 -0.67 -5.10
CA THR A 13 -0.65 -1.70 -4.07
C THR A 13 -0.02 -2.98 -4.60
N VAL A 14 0.77 -3.65 -3.77
CA VAL A 14 1.39 -4.95 -4.08
C VAL A 14 1.19 -5.90 -2.91
N ASP A 15 0.41 -6.94 -3.13
CA ASP A 15 0.05 -7.98 -2.16
C ASP A 15 0.42 -9.40 -2.65
N THR A 16 1.19 -9.51 -3.74
CA THR A 16 1.67 -10.78 -4.31
C THR A 16 3.15 -10.73 -4.69
N GLY A 17 3.79 -11.90 -4.72
CA GLY A 17 5.17 -12.08 -5.20
C GLY A 17 6.27 -11.68 -4.21
N ILE A 18 6.28 -10.41 -3.77
CA ILE A 18 7.33 -9.84 -2.89
C ILE A 18 6.85 -9.55 -1.46
N VAL A 19 5.74 -10.17 -1.07
CA VAL A 19 5.17 -10.14 0.28
C VAL A 19 5.51 -11.42 1.05
N SER A 20 5.09 -11.53 2.30
CA SER A 20 5.34 -12.73 3.10
C SER A 20 4.56 -13.91 2.51
N PRO A 21 5.15 -15.12 2.49
CA PRO A 21 4.48 -16.31 1.96
C PRO A 21 3.37 -16.84 2.88
N GLU A 22 3.47 -16.63 4.20
CA GLU A 22 2.50 -17.19 5.16
C GLU A 22 1.62 -16.16 5.87
N GLY A 23 2.01 -14.87 5.86
CA GLY A 23 1.31 -13.80 6.56
C GLY A 23 0.45 -12.95 5.63
N PHE A 24 -0.39 -12.09 6.21
CA PHE A 24 -1.07 -11.05 5.45
C PHE A 24 -0.31 -9.73 5.55
N ASP A 25 0.42 -9.39 4.49
CA ASP A 25 1.09 -8.10 4.35
C ASP A 25 1.05 -7.60 2.90
N PHE A 26 1.15 -6.28 2.75
CA PHE A 26 1.11 -5.62 1.45
C PHE A 26 1.93 -4.34 1.47
N TYR A 27 2.40 -3.92 0.29
CA TYR A 27 2.96 -2.60 0.09
C TYR A 27 1.90 -1.66 -0.47
N LEU A 28 1.86 -0.43 0.03
CA LEU A 28 0.99 0.63 -0.48
C LEU A 28 1.77 1.94 -0.64
N CYS A 29 1.70 2.51 -1.84
CA CYS A 29 2.16 3.86 -2.10
C CYS A 29 0.98 4.83 -2.02
N SER A 30 0.71 5.40 -0.84
CA SER A 30 -0.45 6.28 -0.62
C SER A 30 -0.26 7.73 -1.07
N HIS A 31 0.95 8.14 -1.48
CA HIS A 31 1.29 9.54 -1.73
C HIS A 31 1.82 9.79 -3.15
N TYR A 32 1.72 11.04 -3.61
CA TYR A 32 2.37 11.49 -4.85
C TYR A 32 3.88 11.66 -4.64
N GLY A 33 4.67 10.93 -5.42
CA GLY A 33 6.13 11.06 -5.44
C GLY A 33 6.60 12.32 -6.17
N VAL A 34 6.62 13.46 -5.47
CA VAL A 34 7.01 14.78 -6.04
C VAL A 34 8.48 14.83 -6.45
N GLN A 35 9.37 14.24 -5.65
CA GLN A 35 10.82 14.25 -5.85
C GLN A 35 11.45 12.93 -5.42
N GLY A 36 12.54 12.54 -6.10
CA GLY A 36 13.27 11.31 -5.80
C GLY A 36 12.44 10.06 -6.10
N THR A 37 12.75 8.96 -5.41
CA THR A 37 12.02 7.70 -5.53
C THR A 37 11.07 7.52 -4.35
N SER A 38 9.79 7.30 -4.64
CA SER A 38 8.77 6.99 -3.64
C SER A 38 9.16 5.74 -2.86
N ARG A 39 8.84 5.74 -1.56
CA ARG A 39 8.98 4.58 -0.68
C ARG A 39 7.57 4.11 -0.29
N PRO A 40 7.06 3.05 -0.94
CA PRO A 40 5.82 2.43 -0.50
C PRO A 40 5.96 1.93 0.94
N ALA A 41 4.94 2.16 1.76
CA ALA A 41 4.90 1.62 3.11
C ALA A 41 4.49 0.14 3.04
N ARG A 42 5.15 -0.71 3.85
CA ARG A 42 4.76 -2.11 4.03
C ARG A 42 3.89 -2.22 5.27
N TYR A 43 2.71 -2.79 5.12
CA TYR A 43 1.75 -3.02 6.20
C TYR A 43 1.71 -4.51 6.49
N HIS A 44 1.86 -4.89 7.76
CA HIS A 44 1.72 -6.25 8.23
C HIS A 44 0.49 -6.33 9.12
N VAL A 45 -0.49 -7.15 8.72
CA VAL A 45 -1.65 -7.46 9.55
C VAL A 45 -1.24 -8.54 10.54
N LEU A 46 -0.95 -8.13 11.77
CA LEU A 46 -0.53 -9.04 12.82
C LEU A 46 -1.71 -9.77 13.46
N TRP A 47 -2.87 -9.13 13.46
CA TRP A 47 -4.09 -9.63 14.08
C TRP A 47 -5.31 -8.98 13.44
N ASP A 48 -6.36 -9.77 13.20
CA ASP A 48 -7.63 -9.29 12.66
C ASP A 48 -8.81 -10.12 13.22
N ASP A 49 -9.57 -9.52 14.13
CA ASP A 49 -10.81 -10.11 14.68
C ASP A 49 -12.04 -9.83 13.80
N ASN A 50 -11.93 -8.92 12.81
CA ASN A 50 -13.05 -8.47 11.98
C ASN A 50 -13.16 -9.25 10.68
N ASN A 51 -12.18 -10.12 10.38
CA ASN A 51 -12.13 -10.97 9.20
C ASN A 51 -12.27 -10.17 7.90
N PHE A 52 -11.47 -9.11 7.78
CA PHE A 52 -11.40 -8.29 6.59
C PHE A 52 -10.82 -9.07 5.41
N THR A 53 -11.33 -8.75 4.23
CA THR A 53 -10.69 -9.11 2.96
C THR A 53 -9.45 -8.25 2.71
N ALA A 54 -8.60 -8.70 1.78
CA ALA A 54 -7.43 -7.92 1.39
C ALA A 54 -7.82 -6.54 0.83
N ASP A 55 -8.82 -6.50 -0.03
CA ASP A 55 -9.35 -5.26 -0.63
C ASP A 55 -9.85 -4.28 0.44
N GLU A 56 -10.57 -4.76 1.45
CA GLU A 56 -11.07 -3.92 2.55
C GLU A 56 -9.94 -3.32 3.37
N MET A 57 -8.95 -4.13 3.79
CA MET A 57 -7.81 -3.61 4.55
C MET A 57 -6.98 -2.61 3.75
N GLN A 58 -6.75 -2.88 2.47
CA GLN A 58 -6.02 -1.98 1.58
C GLN A 58 -6.76 -0.66 1.36
N ALA A 59 -8.08 -0.72 1.12
CA ALA A 59 -8.91 0.46 0.91
C ALA A 59 -9.01 1.34 2.17
N ILE A 60 -9.21 0.73 3.34
CA ILE A 60 -9.25 1.45 4.62
C ILE A 60 -7.90 2.12 4.89
N THR A 61 -6.80 1.40 4.70
CA THR A 61 -5.43 1.93 4.89
C THR A 61 -5.15 3.10 3.96
N TYR A 62 -5.56 3.01 2.69
CA TYR A 62 -5.42 4.10 1.72
C TYR A 62 -6.28 5.31 2.11
N GLY A 63 -7.55 5.10 2.47
CA GLY A 63 -8.45 6.18 2.89
C GLY A 63 -7.96 6.94 4.12
N TYR A 64 -7.39 6.24 5.11
CA TYR A 64 -6.79 6.89 6.29
C TYR A 64 -5.51 7.67 5.97
N ALA A 65 -4.83 7.39 4.86
CA ALA A 65 -3.65 8.14 4.45
C ALA A 65 -3.99 9.41 3.64
N GLU A 66 -5.23 9.57 3.18
CA GLU A 66 -5.70 10.74 2.43
C GLU A 66 -6.33 11.83 3.30
N ILE A 67 -6.68 11.52 4.56
CA ILE A 67 -7.26 12.48 5.52
C ILE A 67 -6.22 13.38 6.21
#